data_AF-A0A353VXA8-F1
#
_entry.id   AF-A0A353VXA8-F1
#
_cell.length_a   1.000
_cell.length_b   1.000
_cell.length_c   1.000
_cell.angle_alpha   90.00
_cell.angle_beta   90.00
_cell.angle_gamma   90.00
#
_symmetry.space_group_name_H-M   'P 1'
#
loop_
_entity.id
_entity.type
_entity.pdbx_description
1 polymer ?
#
loop_
_entity_poly.entity_id
_entity_poly.type
_entity_poly.pdbx_seq_one_letter_code
_entity_poly.pdbx_strand_id
1 'polypeptide(L)'
;MNNRSITDTATVVWQDYLTLCKPKVVSLIVFTAIVGMFLATPNMVPWSVLVYGTLGIGLAACSAATINHVIDYRIDSIMARTMQRPLPEGKVSIVNAIIFAWFLGTISMGILAFLVNPLTAGLTALSLIGYGFIYSMFLKRATPQNIVIGGAAGAAPPVLGWTAVTGTLDPNSLLLFLIIFVWT
;
A
#
# COMPACT_ATOMS: atom_id res chain seq x y z
N MET A 1 -19.20 -1.31 -40.09
CA MET A 1 -19.05 -0.20 -39.11
C MET A 1 -20.06 -0.45 -38.01
N ASN A 2 -19.63 -1.04 -36.89
CA ASN A 2 -20.54 -1.46 -35.83
C ASN A 2 -20.78 -0.29 -34.88
N ASN A 3 -22.04 0.15 -34.83
CA ASN A 3 -22.53 1.27 -34.06
C ASN A 3 -22.46 0.92 -32.57
N ARG A 4 -21.36 1.25 -31.89
CA ARG A 4 -21.26 1.15 -30.43
C ARG A 4 -22.06 2.30 -29.83
N SER A 5 -23.25 1.98 -29.37
CA SER A 5 -24.09 2.83 -28.54
C SER A 5 -23.29 3.38 -27.37
N ILE A 6 -23.04 4.69 -27.42
CA ILE A 6 -22.50 5.50 -26.34
C ILE A 6 -23.64 5.67 -25.33
N THR A 7 -23.73 4.82 -24.30
CA THR A 7 -24.42 5.05 -23.00
C THR A 7 -24.54 3.73 -22.23
N ASP A 8 -23.41 3.12 -21.87
CA ASP A 8 -23.38 2.38 -20.61
C ASP A 8 -22.70 3.34 -19.63
N THR A 9 -23.50 4.09 -18.86
CA THR A 9 -22.98 4.80 -17.70
C THR A 9 -22.66 3.73 -16.68
N ALA A 10 -21.49 3.10 -16.82
CA ALA A 10 -21.00 2.12 -15.87
C ALA A 10 -21.02 2.81 -14.50
N THR A 11 -22.02 2.45 -13.69
CA THR A 11 -22.20 3.03 -12.37
C THR A 11 -20.95 2.72 -11.57
N VAL A 12 -20.24 3.75 -11.13
CA VAL A 12 -19.05 3.57 -10.29
C VAL A 12 -19.51 2.90 -9.00
N VAL A 13 -19.09 1.66 -8.77
CA VAL A 13 -19.45 0.93 -7.56
C VAL A 13 -18.28 1.02 -6.57
N TRP A 14 -18.56 1.02 -5.28
CA TRP A 14 -17.52 0.95 -4.23
C TRP A 14 -16.52 -0.21 -4.43
N GLN A 15 -16.93 -1.27 -5.12
CA GLN A 15 -16.10 -2.41 -5.50
C GLN A 15 -14.96 -2.02 -6.46
N ASP A 16 -15.18 -1.03 -7.33
CA ASP A 16 -14.14 -0.52 -8.23
C ASP A 16 -13.03 0.17 -7.43
N TYR A 17 -13.40 0.95 -6.40
CA TYR A 17 -12.45 1.56 -5.47
C TYR A 17 -11.68 0.52 -4.65
N LEU A 18 -12.34 -0.54 -4.19
CA LEU A 18 -11.64 -1.65 -3.51
C LEU A 18 -10.65 -2.36 -4.42
N THR A 19 -10.96 -2.48 -5.71
CA THR A 19 -10.04 -3.08 -6.68
C THR A 19 -8.77 -2.24 -6.82
N LEU A 20 -8.87 -0.91 -6.68
CA LEU A 20 -7.70 -0.02 -6.66
C LEU A 20 -6.76 -0.29 -5.49
N CYS A 21 -7.31 -0.72 -4.35
CA CYS A 21 -6.53 -1.04 -3.16
C CYS A 21 -5.71 -2.33 -3.27
N LYS A 22 -5.88 -3.17 -4.31
CA LYS A 22 -5.22 -4.48 -4.44
C LYS A 22 -5.33 -5.35 -3.16
N PRO A 23 -6.55 -5.78 -2.79
CA PRO A 23 -6.83 -6.38 -1.47
C PRO A 23 -5.98 -7.62 -1.15
N LYS A 24 -5.64 -8.43 -2.16
CA LYS A 24 -4.74 -9.59 -1.98
C LYS A 24 -3.34 -9.17 -1.53
N VAL A 25 -2.76 -8.14 -2.16
CA VAL A 25 -1.43 -7.64 -1.82
C VAL A 25 -1.45 -6.97 -0.45
N VAL A 26 -2.44 -6.11 -0.20
CA VAL A 26 -2.58 -5.43 1.09
C VAL A 26 -2.81 -6.42 2.23
N SER A 27 -3.57 -7.51 2.01
CA SER A 27 -3.76 -8.53 3.04
C SER A 27 -2.45 -9.19 3.48
N LEU A 28 -1.52 -9.43 2.54
CA LEU A 28 -0.20 -9.98 2.84
C LEU A 28 0.68 -8.97 3.59
N ILE A 29 0.62 -7.69 3.21
CA ILE A 29 1.32 -6.59 3.91
C ILE A 29 0.83 -6.48 5.35
N VAL A 30 -0.50 -6.51 5.53
CA VAL A 30 -1.12 -6.44 6.86
C VAL A 30 -0.77 -7.68 7.68
N PHE A 31 -0.81 -8.86 7.08
CA PHE A 31 -0.42 -10.10 7.76
C PHE A 31 1.03 -10.06 8.27
N THR A 32 1.98 -9.63 7.43
CA THR A 32 3.38 -9.54 7.85
C THR A 32 3.62 -8.45 8.89
N ALA A 33 2.86 -7.35 8.85
CA ALA A 33 2.86 -6.36 9.92
C ALA A 33 2.34 -6.93 11.24
N ILE A 34 1.23 -7.69 11.24
CA ILE A 34 0.71 -8.34 12.43
C ILE A 34 1.75 -9.31 13.02
N VAL A 35 2.40 -10.12 12.18
CA VAL A 35 3.50 -11.00 12.63
C VAL A 35 4.61 -10.18 13.30
N GLY A 36 5.00 -9.05 12.72
CA GLY A 36 5.95 -8.11 13.33
C GLY A 36 5.50 -7.60 14.70
N MET A 37 4.20 -7.28 14.87
CA MET A 37 3.65 -6.84 16.17
C MET A 37 3.77 -7.93 17.24
N PHE A 38 3.43 -9.18 16.90
CA PHE A 38 3.47 -10.29 17.85
C PHE A 38 4.91 -10.71 18.20
N LEU A 39 5.85 -10.59 17.29
CA LEU A 39 7.26 -10.88 17.57
C LEU A 39 7.95 -9.79 18.41
N ALA A 40 7.37 -8.60 18.47
CA ALA A 40 7.96 -7.46 19.18
C ALA A 40 7.82 -7.52 20.70
N THR A 41 6.99 -8.42 21.22
CA THR A 41 6.75 -8.55 22.65
C THR A 41 6.52 -10.01 23.03
N PRO A 42 7.05 -10.48 24.18
CA PRO A 42 6.74 -11.81 24.69
C PRO A 42 5.31 -11.91 25.27
N ASN A 43 4.65 -10.77 25.48
CA ASN A 43 3.28 -10.68 26.00
C ASN A 43 2.27 -10.49 24.87
N MET A 44 0.97 -10.47 25.20
CA MET A 44 -0.06 -10.14 24.21
C MET A 44 0.11 -8.70 23.69
N VAL A 45 -0.03 -8.50 22.37
CA VAL A 45 -0.04 -7.17 21.75
C VAL A 45 -1.24 -6.39 22.29
N PRO A 46 -1.07 -5.14 22.74
CA PRO A 46 -2.20 -4.31 23.16
C PRO A 46 -3.25 -4.21 22.06
N TRP A 47 -4.52 -4.49 22.39
CA TRP A 47 -5.62 -4.52 21.42
C TRP A 47 -5.77 -3.21 20.63
N SER A 48 -5.53 -2.07 21.27
CA SER A 48 -5.54 -0.75 20.61
C SER A 48 -4.50 -0.68 19.50
N VAL A 49 -3.25 -1.04 19.79
CA VAL A 49 -2.15 -1.05 18.81
C VAL A 49 -2.41 -2.07 17.71
N LEU A 50 -2.90 -3.25 18.05
CA LEU A 50 -3.23 -4.28 17.07
C LEU A 50 -4.28 -3.78 16.07
N VAL A 51 -5.37 -3.18 16.54
CA VAL A 51 -6.45 -2.69 15.67
C VAL A 51 -6.02 -1.44 14.90
N TYR A 52 -5.56 -0.40 15.59
CA TYR A 52 -5.23 0.88 14.95
C TYR A 52 -3.97 0.80 14.10
N GLY A 53 -2.96 0.04 14.52
CA GLY A 53 -1.74 -0.20 13.75
C GLY A 53 -2.03 -0.96 12.46
N THR A 54 -2.79 -2.06 12.55
CA THR A 54 -3.20 -2.87 11.39
C THR A 54 -4.01 -2.03 10.41
N LEU A 55 -5.01 -1.29 10.92
CA LEU A 55 -5.85 -0.44 10.10
C LEU A 55 -5.05 0.68 9.43
N GLY A 56 -4.20 1.38 10.19
CA GLY A 56 -3.35 2.46 9.69
C GLY A 56 -2.39 1.98 8.59
N ILE A 57 -1.63 0.92 8.85
CA ILE A 57 -0.70 0.33 7.88
C ILE A 57 -1.44 -0.17 6.63
N GLY A 58 -2.58 -0.83 6.81
CA GLY A 58 -3.42 -1.30 5.70
C GLY A 58 -3.92 -0.16 4.82
N LEU A 59 -4.42 0.93 5.41
CA LEU A 59 -4.88 2.11 4.67
C LEU A 59 -3.76 2.80 3.90
N ALA A 60 -2.55 2.90 4.47
CA ALA A 60 -1.37 3.40 3.75
C ALA A 60 -1.03 2.51 2.55
N ALA A 61 -1.06 1.19 2.73
CA ALA A 61 -0.82 0.24 1.65
C ALA A 61 -1.88 0.35 0.53
N CYS A 62 -3.16 0.50 0.90
CA CYS A 62 -4.24 0.77 -0.05
C CYS A 62 -4.03 2.07 -0.84
N SER A 63 -3.60 3.14 -0.17
CA SER A 63 -3.26 4.43 -0.79
C SER A 63 -2.12 4.25 -1.80
N ALA A 64 -1.02 3.62 -1.38
CA ALA A 64 0.14 3.39 -2.24
C ALA A 64 -0.20 2.49 -3.45
N ALA A 65 -1.04 1.48 -3.27
CA ALA A 65 -1.55 0.64 -4.35
C ALA A 65 -2.41 1.42 -5.36
N THR A 66 -3.25 2.35 -4.86
CA THR A 66 -4.08 3.23 -5.70
C THR A 66 -3.20 4.17 -6.52
N ILE A 67 -2.19 4.80 -5.89
CA ILE A 67 -1.23 5.68 -6.58
C ILE A 67 -0.48 4.90 -7.67
N ASN A 68 -0.08 3.67 -7.38
CA ASN A 68 0.57 2.80 -8.36
C ASN A 68 -0.30 2.55 -9.60
N HIS A 69 -1.61 2.29 -9.43
CA HIS A 69 -2.53 2.18 -10.57
C HIS A 69 -2.70 3.49 -11.34
N VAL A 70 -2.73 4.64 -10.66
CA VAL A 70 -2.82 5.96 -11.31
C VAL A 70 -1.59 6.21 -12.20
N ILE A 71 -0.39 5.92 -11.71
CA ILE A 71 0.86 6.13 -12.44
C ILE A 71 0.98 5.17 -13.64
N ASP A 72 0.54 3.93 -13.47
CA ASP A 72 0.60 2.91 -14.51
C ASP A 72 -0.59 2.95 -15.49
N TYR A 73 -1.57 3.83 -15.30
CA TYR A 73 -2.81 3.93 -16.10
C TYR A 73 -2.56 3.83 -17.62
N ARG A 74 -1.62 4.60 -18.17
CA ARG A 74 -1.32 4.60 -19.61
C ARG A 74 -0.77 3.25 -20.08
N ILE A 75 0.07 2.62 -19.27
CA ILE A 75 0.68 1.31 -19.58
C ILE A 75 -0.37 0.21 -19.46
N ASP A 76 -1.19 0.28 -18.41
CA ASP A 76 -2.28 -0.66 -18.20
C ASP A 76 -3.30 -0.61 -19.35
N SER A 77 -3.56 0.55 -19.93
CA SER A 77 -4.50 0.69 -21.08
C SER A 77 -4.07 -0.04 -22.35
N ILE A 78 -2.78 -0.38 -22.51
CA ILE A 78 -2.26 -1.07 -23.69
C ILE A 78 -1.85 -2.52 -23.41
N MET A 79 -2.01 -3.00 -22.17
CA MET A 79 -1.61 -4.35 -21.76
C MET A 79 -2.83 -5.27 -21.66
N ALA A 80 -2.83 -6.36 -22.45
CA ALA A 80 -3.93 -7.34 -22.50
C ALA A 80 -4.38 -7.87 -21.11
N ARG A 81 -3.44 -8.00 -20.18
CA ARG A 81 -3.70 -8.48 -18.82
C ARG A 81 -4.35 -7.43 -17.90
N THR A 82 -4.09 -6.13 -18.11
CA THR A 82 -4.47 -5.06 -17.16
C THR A 82 -5.37 -3.99 -17.76
N MET A 83 -5.68 -4.07 -19.05
CA MET A 83 -6.59 -3.16 -19.75
C MET A 83 -8.03 -3.19 -19.23
N GLN A 84 -8.42 -4.25 -18.49
CA GLN A 84 -9.73 -4.38 -17.86
C GLN A 84 -9.80 -3.81 -16.43
N ARG A 85 -8.78 -3.08 -15.98
CA ARG A 85 -8.81 -2.43 -14.67
C ARG A 85 -9.77 -1.23 -14.66
N PRO A 86 -10.34 -0.85 -13.49
CA PRO A 86 -11.35 0.22 -13.41
C PRO A 86 -10.88 1.60 -13.92
N LEU A 87 -9.58 1.90 -13.80
CA LEU A 87 -8.98 3.14 -14.31
C LEU A 87 -8.89 3.12 -15.85
N PRO A 88 -8.21 2.15 -16.51
CA PRO A 88 -8.20 1.99 -17.97
C PRO A 88 -9.58 1.89 -18.63
N GLU A 89 -10.54 1.24 -17.99
CA GLU A 89 -11.92 1.12 -18.50
C GLU A 89 -12.73 2.43 -18.37
N GLY A 90 -12.20 3.43 -17.67
CA GLY A 90 -12.89 4.71 -17.45
C GLY A 90 -13.99 4.67 -16.39
N LYS A 91 -14.12 3.57 -15.64
CA LYS A 91 -15.08 3.44 -14.53
C LYS A 91 -14.75 4.39 -13.38
N VAL A 92 -13.46 4.58 -13.07
CA VAL A 92 -13.01 5.56 -12.06
C VAL A 92 -12.14 6.60 -12.74
N SER A 93 -12.48 7.88 -12.56
CA SER A 93 -11.66 8.97 -13.08
C SER A 93 -10.31 9.04 -12.36
N ILE A 94 -9.27 9.46 -13.07
CA ILE A 94 -7.93 9.64 -12.49
C ILE A 94 -7.96 10.60 -11.30
N VAL A 95 -8.73 11.69 -11.42
CA VAL A 95 -8.89 12.69 -10.36
C VAL A 95 -9.52 12.06 -9.11
N ASN A 96 -10.58 11.26 -9.26
CA ASN A 96 -11.22 10.59 -8.14
C ASN A 96 -10.31 9.55 -7.48
N ALA A 97 -9.50 8.83 -8.27
CA ALA A 97 -8.53 7.89 -7.74
C ALA A 97 -7.42 8.59 -6.94
N ILE A 98 -6.96 9.77 -7.38
CA ILE A 98 -5.97 10.59 -6.65
C ILE A 98 -6.58 11.11 -5.34
N ILE A 99 -7.81 11.64 -5.37
CA ILE A 99 -8.51 12.11 -4.16
C ILE A 99 -8.69 10.96 -3.18
N PHE A 100 -9.10 9.78 -3.66
CA PHE A 100 -9.26 8.59 -2.83
C PHE A 100 -7.94 8.15 -2.21
N ALA A 101 -6.84 8.12 -2.97
CA ALA A 101 -5.53 7.78 -2.44
C ALA A 101 -5.07 8.77 -1.36
N TRP A 102 -5.27 10.08 -1.59
CA TRP A 102 -4.97 11.12 -0.61
C TRP A 102 -5.79 10.94 0.67
N PHE A 103 -7.10 10.72 0.53
CA PHE A 103 -8.00 10.49 1.66
C PHE A 103 -7.55 9.29 2.52
N LEU A 104 -7.25 8.14 1.88
CA LEU A 104 -6.74 6.95 2.57
C LEU A 104 -5.41 7.22 3.28
N GLY A 105 -4.49 7.93 2.61
CA GLY A 105 -3.19 8.28 3.15
C GLY A 105 -3.31 9.22 4.37
N THR A 106 -4.13 10.26 4.28
CA THR A 106 -4.35 11.20 5.40
C THR A 106 -4.99 10.50 6.60
N ILE A 107 -6.00 9.65 6.40
CA ILE A 107 -6.61 8.88 7.50
C ILE A 107 -5.60 7.93 8.12
N SER A 108 -4.84 7.19 7.29
CA SER A 108 -3.77 6.32 7.76
C SER A 108 -2.78 7.06 8.66
N MET A 109 -2.28 8.22 8.22
CA MET A 109 -1.33 9.00 8.99
C MET A 109 -1.94 9.55 10.28
N GLY A 110 -3.20 9.99 10.25
CA GLY A 110 -3.92 10.41 11.46
C GLY A 110 -4.03 9.28 12.48
N ILE A 111 -4.40 8.07 12.02
CA ILE A 111 -4.50 6.91 12.90
C ILE A 111 -3.13 6.57 13.50
N LEU A 112 -2.10 6.45 12.67
CA LEU A 112 -0.78 6.04 13.15
C LEU A 112 -0.15 7.09 14.07
N ALA A 113 -0.24 8.37 13.73
CA ALA A 113 0.40 9.43 14.50
C ALA A 113 -0.25 9.65 15.88
N PHE A 114 -1.58 9.59 15.97
CA PHE A 114 -2.31 9.91 17.19
C PHE A 114 -2.73 8.68 18.02
N LEU A 115 -3.01 7.54 17.39
CA LEU A 115 -3.55 6.35 18.06
C LEU A 115 -2.50 5.22 18.22
N VAL A 116 -1.34 5.32 17.57
CA VAL A 116 -0.27 4.31 17.64
C VAL A 116 1.02 4.92 18.15
N ASN A 117 1.83 5.53 17.28
CA ASN A 117 2.97 6.35 17.66
C ASN A 117 3.55 7.12 16.44
N PRO A 118 4.27 8.23 16.67
CA PRO A 118 4.86 9.04 15.60
C PRO A 118 5.93 8.32 14.78
N LEU A 119 6.68 7.38 15.37
CA LEU A 119 7.75 6.67 14.67
C LEU A 119 7.19 5.77 13.56
N THR A 120 6.19 4.95 13.88
CA THR A 120 5.47 4.11 12.91
C THR A 120 4.78 4.95 11.86
N ALA A 121 4.20 6.10 12.23
CA ALA A 121 3.64 7.04 11.26
C ALA A 121 4.70 7.55 10.28
N GLY A 122 5.86 7.99 10.78
CA GLY A 122 6.97 8.47 9.95
C GLY A 122 7.54 7.41 9.02
N LEU A 123 7.74 6.19 9.53
CA LEU A 123 8.23 5.05 8.72
C LEU A 123 7.20 4.62 7.68
N THR A 124 5.91 4.62 8.03
CA THR A 124 4.83 4.30 7.08
C THR A 124 4.70 5.39 6.02
N ALA A 125 4.85 6.66 6.38
CA ALA A 125 4.90 7.78 5.42
C ALA A 125 6.07 7.62 4.46
N LEU A 126 7.26 7.28 4.97
CA LEU A 126 8.45 7.02 4.16
C LEU A 126 8.20 5.85 3.20
N SER A 127 7.60 4.76 3.67
CA SER A 127 7.23 3.61 2.83
C SER A 127 6.21 3.99 1.75
N LEU A 128 5.17 4.77 2.11
CA LEU A 128 4.15 5.25 1.19
C LEU A 128 4.74 6.16 0.12
N ILE A 129 5.60 7.11 0.49
CA ILE A 129 6.28 8.01 -0.45
C ILE A 129 7.26 7.22 -1.32
N GLY A 130 8.09 6.39 -0.69
CA GLY A 130 9.09 5.56 -1.36
C GLY A 130 8.48 4.63 -2.40
N TYR A 131 7.45 3.87 -2.05
CA TYR A 131 6.78 2.95 -2.97
C TYR A 131 5.79 3.66 -3.91
N GLY A 132 4.91 4.48 -3.34
CA GLY A 132 3.83 5.14 -4.07
C GLY A 132 4.33 6.15 -5.10
N PHE A 133 5.35 6.94 -4.77
CA PHE A 133 5.86 8.00 -5.65
C PHE A 133 7.21 7.66 -6.27
N ILE A 134 8.24 7.44 -5.45
CA ILE A 134 9.62 7.33 -5.96
C ILE A 134 9.78 6.07 -6.83
N TYR A 135 9.34 4.93 -6.30
CA TYR A 135 9.37 3.65 -7.00
C TYR A 135 8.48 3.68 -8.24
N SER A 136 7.20 4.01 -8.05
CA SER A 136 6.20 3.89 -9.12
C SER A 136 6.43 4.87 -10.27
N MET A 137 6.90 6.11 -10.01
CA MET A 137 7.17 7.09 -11.07
C MET A 137 8.56 6.94 -11.70
N PHE A 138 9.59 6.68 -10.90
CA PHE A 138 10.99 6.79 -11.33
C PHE A 138 11.70 5.44 -11.37
N LEU A 139 11.92 4.80 -10.22
CA LEU A 139 12.87 3.69 -10.12
C LEU A 139 12.41 2.46 -10.90
N LYS A 140 11.09 2.22 -10.99
CA LYS A 140 10.51 1.13 -11.79
C LYS A 140 10.93 1.16 -13.25
N ARG A 141 11.25 2.34 -13.79
CA ARG A 141 11.60 2.56 -15.21
C ARG A 141 13.07 2.92 -15.43
N ALA A 142 13.80 3.23 -14.35
CA ALA A 142 15.17 3.71 -14.42
C ALA A 142 16.21 2.58 -14.31
N THR A 143 15.90 1.45 -13.66
CA THR A 143 16.90 0.40 -13.42
C THR A 143 16.34 -1.02 -13.58
N PRO A 144 17.16 -1.99 -14.01
CA PRO A 144 16.80 -3.41 -14.00
C PRO A 144 16.72 -3.99 -12.57
N GLN A 145 17.23 -3.27 -11.55
CA GLN A 145 17.17 -3.64 -10.14
C GLN A 145 15.81 -3.28 -9.47
N ASN A 146 14.80 -3.00 -10.27
CA ASN A 146 13.43 -2.72 -9.84
C ASN A 146 12.86 -3.77 -8.86
N ILE A 147 13.24 -5.05 -9.01
CA ILE A 147 12.81 -6.13 -8.10
C ILE A 147 13.38 -5.90 -6.70
N VAL A 148 14.67 -5.59 -6.59
CA VAL A 148 15.35 -5.37 -5.30
C VAL A 148 14.73 -4.17 -4.58
N ILE A 149 14.54 -3.06 -5.30
CA ILE A 149 14.00 -1.83 -4.71
C ILE A 149 12.52 -2.00 -4.32
N GLY A 150 11.74 -2.71 -5.15
CA GLY A 150 10.37 -3.09 -4.82
C GLY A 150 10.30 -4.04 -3.63
N GLY A 151 11.26 -4.97 -3.52
CA GLY A 151 11.39 -5.91 -2.41
C GLY A 151 11.69 -5.21 -1.09
N ALA A 152 12.52 -4.16 -1.09
CA ALA A 152 12.74 -3.34 0.10
C ALA A 152 11.43 -2.72 0.62
N ALA A 153 10.60 -2.18 -0.28
CA ALA A 153 9.30 -1.64 0.11
C ALA A 153 8.35 -2.74 0.63
N GLY A 154 8.37 -3.92 0.00
CA GLY A 154 7.56 -5.09 0.41
C GLY A 154 8.01 -5.71 1.74
N ALA A 155 9.28 -5.55 2.13
CA ALA A 155 9.85 -6.06 3.37
C ALA A 155 9.68 -5.13 4.58
N ALA A 156 9.25 -3.88 4.37
CA ALA A 156 8.98 -2.90 5.43
C ALA A 156 7.89 -3.28 6.45
N PRO A 157 6.79 -3.99 6.11
CA PRO A 157 5.65 -4.14 7.01
C PRO A 157 5.93 -4.79 8.38
N PRO A 158 6.76 -5.84 8.51
CA PRO A 158 7.17 -6.34 9.83
C PRO A 158 7.84 -5.29 10.72
N VAL A 159 8.65 -4.40 10.15
CA VAL A 159 9.28 -3.30 10.90
C VAL A 159 8.24 -2.29 11.37
N LEU A 160 7.26 -1.98 10.52
CA LEU A 160 6.15 -1.11 10.87
C LEU A 160 5.31 -1.73 12.00
N GLY A 161 5.03 -3.03 11.92
CA GLY A 161 4.35 -3.78 12.98
C GLY A 161 5.13 -3.79 14.29
N TRP A 162 6.44 -4.04 14.25
CA TRP A 162 7.28 -4.04 15.44
C TRP A 162 7.30 -2.67 16.12
N THR A 163 7.59 -1.62 15.33
CA THR A 163 7.64 -0.25 15.83
C THR A 163 6.28 0.22 16.34
N ALA A 164 5.17 -0.30 15.81
CA ALA A 164 3.83 0.00 16.31
C ALA A 164 3.66 -0.39 17.79
N VAL A 165 4.29 -1.51 18.18
CA VAL A 165 4.22 -2.06 19.55
C VAL A 165 5.27 -1.46 20.47
N THR A 166 6.53 -1.35 20.00
CA THR A 166 7.64 -0.95 20.87
C THR A 166 7.92 0.55 20.86
N GLY A 167 7.50 1.26 19.81
CA GLY A 167 7.87 2.66 19.59
C GLY A 167 9.36 2.86 19.29
N THR A 168 10.10 1.80 18.97
CA THR A 168 11.55 1.81 18.72
C THR A 168 11.92 1.00 17.48
N LEU A 169 13.01 1.41 16.82
CA LEU A 169 13.63 0.63 15.74
C LEU A 169 14.63 -0.35 16.34
N ASP A 170 14.17 -1.58 16.56
CA ASP A 170 14.99 -2.65 17.14
C ASP A 170 15.75 -3.42 16.04
N PRO A 171 17.01 -3.84 16.26
CA PRO A 171 17.75 -4.69 15.31
C PRO A 171 17.01 -5.98 14.92
N ASN A 172 16.22 -6.57 15.82
CA ASN A 172 15.44 -7.77 15.51
C ASN A 172 14.34 -7.48 14.46
N SER A 173 13.76 -6.28 14.48
CA SER A 173 12.82 -5.85 13.45
C SER A 173 13.50 -5.74 12.07
N LEU A 174 14.73 -5.25 12.04
CA LEU A 174 15.54 -5.17 10.82
C LEU A 174 15.97 -6.55 10.33
N LEU A 175 16.17 -7.52 11.23
CA LEU A 175 16.41 -8.91 10.83
C LEU A 175 15.20 -9.48 10.07
N LEU A 176 13.98 -9.25 10.56
CA LEU A 176 12.76 -9.67 9.87
C LEU A 176 12.63 -9.01 8.49
N PHE A 177 12.96 -7.71 8.40
CA PHE A 177 13.05 -7.02 7.12
C PHE A 177 14.04 -7.70 6.18
N LEU A 178 15.26 -8.00 6.64
CA LEU A 178 16.30 -8.60 5.81
C LEU A 178 15.91 -10.00 5.31
N ILE A 179 15.25 -10.80 6.14
CA ILE A 179 14.76 -12.13 5.74
C ILE A 179 13.76 -12.02 4.58
N ILE A 180 12.76 -11.13 4.69
CA ILE A 180 11.79 -10.91 3.60
C ILE A 180 12.47 -10.31 2.38
N PHE A 181 13.36 -9.34 2.59
CA PHE A 181 14.08 -8.67 1.51
C PHE A 181 14.92 -9.62 0.67
N VAL A 182 15.67 -10.53 1.30
CA VAL A 182 16.49 -11.54 0.59
C VAL A 182 15.63 -12.57 -0.15
N TRP A 183 14.41 -12.82 0.33
CA TRP A 183 13.46 -13.72 -0.33
C TRP A 183 12.82 -13.11 -1.60
N THR A 184 12.86 -11.79 -1.77
CA THR A 184 12.16 -11.07 -2.86
C THR A 184 13.01 -10.92 -4.11
#